data_AF-A0A1J4Y2N2-F1
#
_entry.id   AF-A0A1J4Y2N2-F1
#
_cell.length_a   1.000
_cell.length_b   1.000
_cell.length_c   1.000
_cell.angle_alpha   90.00
_cell.angle_beta   90.00
_cell.angle_gamma   90.00
#
_symmetry.space_group_name_H-M   'P 1'
#
loop_
_entity.id
_entity.type
_entity.pdbx_description
1 polymer ?
#
loop_
_entity_poly.entity_id
_entity_poly.type
_entity_poly.pdbx_seq_one_letter_code
_entity_poly.pdbx_strand_id
1 'polypeptide(L)'
;MLGMWLSGALSAQDMIITSYDDTIACKITKMGRDFVSFNYVHRGKVRKTILRRDQVRFYRNNYYVTPVGPARSVILPDLNPHWRLAVKAGISYDPTKPPGSLQHELYVHDEKLKLGQHVETDLSWFWSEYFGVGIVFNRFWTRNSMDNVHVRWPNGSVQTGTVSDDITTDYAGLGLSIRTLDLKRSSSSYYQFGFGQFRYRDDAILINPFTVTGITSGFHLITGYDFAMSSDYAIEVQFSEVFGTLKEVKIAADLSSQTVILSKSEYHYLTRFDFSLGIRFLK
;
A
#
# COMPACT_ATOMS: atom_id res chain seq x y z
N MET A 1 -17.68 -19.25 -10.22
CA MET A 1 -17.36 -19.77 -11.56
C MET A 1 -17.50 -18.60 -12.54
N LEU A 2 -16.41 -17.84 -12.72
CA LEU A 2 -16.38 -16.66 -13.60
C LEU A 2 -15.30 -16.89 -14.65
N GLY A 3 -15.72 -16.90 -15.91
CA GLY A 3 -14.95 -17.40 -17.05
C GLY A 3 -13.73 -16.54 -17.37
N MET A 4 -12.58 -17.21 -17.40
CA MET A 4 -11.37 -16.80 -18.11
C MET A 4 -11.70 -16.62 -19.59
N TRP A 5 -11.76 -15.38 -20.06
CA TRP A 5 -11.61 -15.07 -21.48
C TRP A 5 -10.12 -15.01 -21.82
N LEU A 6 -9.55 -16.19 -22.05
CA LEU A 6 -8.23 -16.36 -22.68
C LEU A 6 -8.48 -16.63 -24.16
N SER A 7 -8.59 -15.58 -24.98
CA SER A 7 -8.62 -15.74 -26.44
C SER A 7 -8.22 -14.47 -27.18
N GLY A 8 -7.03 -14.52 -27.80
CA GLY A 8 -6.57 -13.60 -28.83
C GLY A 8 -5.09 -13.23 -28.65
N ALA A 9 -4.13 -13.63 -29.49
CA ALA A 9 -4.18 -14.40 -30.73
C ALA A 9 -2.77 -14.97 -30.99
N LEU A 10 -2.71 -16.18 -31.53
CA LEU A 10 -1.59 -16.69 -32.32
C LEU A 10 -1.38 -15.73 -33.50
N SER A 11 -0.54 -14.69 -33.35
CA SER A 11 -0.23 -13.81 -34.47
C SER A 11 0.96 -14.37 -35.23
N ALA A 12 0.70 -14.83 -36.44
CA ALA A 12 1.70 -15.20 -37.41
C ALA A 12 2.79 -14.11 -37.53
N GLN A 13 4.04 -14.56 -37.67
CA GLN A 13 5.20 -13.68 -37.83
C GLN A 13 5.47 -13.39 -39.29
N ASP A 14 5.99 -12.20 -39.53
CA ASP A 14 6.38 -11.71 -40.85
C ASP A 14 7.83 -12.15 -41.14
N MET A 15 8.20 -12.18 -42.41
CA MET A 15 9.55 -12.50 -42.86
C MET A 15 10.09 -11.33 -43.69
N ILE A 16 11.34 -10.95 -43.43
CA ILE A 16 12.11 -10.03 -44.27
C ILE A 16 13.30 -10.79 -44.85
N ILE A 17 13.50 -10.69 -46.16
CA ILE A 17 14.72 -11.13 -46.85
C ILE A 17 15.52 -9.88 -47.22
N THR A 18 16.76 -9.81 -46.74
CA THR A 18 17.63 -8.65 -46.99
C THR A 18 18.27 -8.72 -48.38
N SER A 19 18.87 -7.61 -48.82
CA SER A 19 19.68 -7.55 -50.04
C SER A 19 20.97 -8.39 -49.96
N TYR A 20 21.36 -8.81 -48.76
CA TYR A 20 22.50 -9.68 -48.48
C TYR A 20 22.11 -11.17 -48.38
N ASP A 21 20.91 -11.53 -48.82
CA ASP A 21 20.36 -12.90 -48.73
C ASP A 21 20.09 -13.43 -47.31
N ASP A 22 20.15 -12.57 -46.29
CA ASP A 22 19.75 -12.96 -44.94
C ASP A 22 18.23 -13.01 -44.79
N THR A 23 17.73 -14.00 -44.07
CA THR A 23 16.31 -14.13 -43.73
C THR A 23 16.09 -13.79 -42.25
N ILE A 24 15.21 -12.82 -41.99
CA ILE A 24 14.90 -12.34 -40.66
C ILE A 24 13.44 -12.68 -40.33
N ALA A 25 13.24 -13.53 -39.33
CA ALA A 25 11.93 -13.75 -38.71
C ALA A 25 11.61 -12.57 -37.79
N CYS A 26 10.49 -11.88 -38.05
CA CYS A 26 10.19 -10.61 -37.39
C CYS A 26 8.68 -10.31 -37.29
N LYS A 27 8.34 -9.19 -36.64
CA LYS A 27 7.04 -8.54 -36.82
C LYS A 27 7.25 -7.15 -37.38
N ILE A 28 6.74 -6.91 -38.58
CA ILE A 28 6.80 -5.59 -39.22
C ILE A 28 5.82 -4.69 -38.47
N THR A 29 6.34 -3.62 -37.90
CA THR A 29 5.54 -2.64 -37.13
C THR A 29 5.13 -1.46 -37.98
N LYS A 30 5.97 -1.06 -38.93
CA LYS A 30 5.70 0.07 -39.84
C LYS A 30 6.49 -0.09 -41.14
N MET A 31 5.80 0.07 -42.26
CA MET A 31 6.40 0.21 -43.60
C MET A 31 6.42 1.69 -43.98
N GLY A 32 7.59 2.30 -44.04
CA GLY A 32 7.79 3.67 -44.54
C GLY A 32 8.31 3.67 -45.98
N ARG A 33 8.45 4.88 -46.55
CA ARG A 33 9.02 5.07 -47.89
C ARG A 33 10.51 4.69 -47.92
N ASP A 34 11.26 5.10 -46.90
CA ASP A 34 12.72 4.93 -46.86
C ASP A 34 13.19 3.85 -45.86
N PHE A 35 12.33 3.46 -44.91
CA PHE A 35 12.68 2.54 -43.84
C PHE A 35 11.56 1.55 -43.52
N VAL A 36 11.95 0.37 -43.05
CA VAL A 36 11.06 -0.66 -42.50
C VAL A 36 11.40 -0.85 -41.03
N SER A 37 10.42 -0.61 -40.14
CA SER A 37 10.58 -0.81 -38.69
C SER A 37 10.01 -2.16 -38.28
N PHE A 38 10.78 -2.97 -37.57
CA PHE A 38 10.34 -4.31 -37.17
C PHE A 38 10.94 -4.73 -35.82
N ASN A 39 10.32 -5.74 -35.20
CA ASN A 39 10.81 -6.39 -34.00
C ASN A 39 11.32 -7.79 -34.34
N TYR A 40 12.45 -8.20 -33.77
CA TYR A 40 13.02 -9.54 -33.96
C TYR A 40 13.61 -10.07 -32.65
N VAL A 41 13.88 -11.38 -32.57
CA VAL A 41 14.46 -12.02 -31.38
C VAL A 41 15.96 -12.25 -31.58
N HIS A 42 16.75 -11.80 -30.62
CA HIS A 42 18.18 -12.11 -30.56
C HIS A 42 18.55 -12.56 -29.14
N ARG A 43 19.07 -13.78 -29.01
CA ARG A 43 19.43 -14.39 -27.71
C ARG A 43 18.26 -14.36 -26.70
N GLY A 44 17.05 -14.70 -27.16
CA GLY A 44 15.84 -14.75 -26.33
C GLY A 44 15.24 -13.40 -25.93
N LYS A 45 15.83 -12.26 -26.33
CA LYS A 45 15.28 -10.92 -26.07
C LYS A 45 14.71 -10.30 -27.35
N VAL A 46 13.59 -9.59 -27.23
CA VAL A 46 13.01 -8.81 -28.32
C VAL A 46 13.83 -7.53 -28.52
N ARG A 47 14.23 -7.26 -29.76
CA ARG A 47 14.87 -6.02 -30.15
C ARG A 47 14.05 -5.34 -31.23
N LYS A 48 13.91 -4.02 -31.10
CA LYS A 48 13.36 -3.16 -32.15
C LYS A 48 14.52 -2.69 -33.02
N THR A 49 14.33 -2.75 -34.33
CA THR A 49 15.32 -2.26 -35.29
C THR A 49 14.65 -1.65 -36.51
N ILE A 50 15.46 -1.01 -37.33
CA ILE A 50 15.07 -0.42 -38.60
C ILE A 50 15.99 -0.96 -39.71
N LEU A 51 15.42 -1.28 -40.86
CA LEU A 51 16.17 -1.49 -42.10
C LEU A 51 15.89 -0.34 -43.06
N ARG A 52 16.87 0.06 -43.87
CA ARG A 52 16.59 0.91 -45.03
C ARG A 52 15.84 0.10 -46.09
N ARG A 53 14.96 0.74 -46.85
CA ARG A 53 14.10 0.06 -47.82
C ARG A 53 14.89 -0.63 -48.95
N ASP A 54 16.02 -0.05 -49.33
CA ASP A 54 16.98 -0.60 -50.31
C ASP A 54 17.68 -1.88 -49.82
N GLN A 55 17.77 -2.07 -48.49
CA GLN A 55 18.28 -3.29 -47.88
C GLN A 55 17.23 -4.41 -47.77
N VAL A 56 15.95 -4.12 -48.07
CA VAL A 56 14.85 -5.11 -48.05
C VAL A 56 14.57 -5.58 -49.46
N ARG A 57 15.05 -6.79 -49.81
CA ARG A 57 14.79 -7.41 -51.11
C ARG A 57 13.34 -7.87 -51.22
N PHE A 58 12.85 -8.54 -50.18
CA PHE A 58 11.50 -9.10 -50.16
C PHE A 58 10.96 -9.12 -48.73
N TYR A 59 9.65 -9.01 -48.57
CA TYR A 59 9.00 -9.22 -47.29
C TYR A 59 7.66 -9.95 -47.50
N ARG A 60 7.26 -10.72 -46.50
CA ARG A 60 5.97 -11.42 -46.50
C ARG A 60 5.34 -11.37 -45.11
N ASN A 61 4.13 -10.82 -45.04
CA ASN A 61 3.36 -10.80 -43.81
C ASN A 61 2.82 -12.20 -43.51
N ASN A 62 2.74 -12.55 -42.23
CA ASN A 62 2.18 -13.82 -41.75
C ASN A 62 2.81 -15.06 -42.43
N TYR A 63 4.12 -15.04 -42.66
CA TYR A 63 4.84 -16.13 -43.31
C TYR A 63 4.93 -17.38 -42.41
N TYR A 64 5.17 -17.18 -41.12
CA TYR A 64 5.26 -18.29 -40.16
C TYR A 64 3.90 -18.57 -39.54
N VAL A 65 3.41 -19.80 -39.74
CA VAL A 65 2.16 -20.31 -39.14
C VAL A 65 2.27 -20.44 -37.62
N THR A 66 3.48 -20.73 -37.13
CA THR A 66 3.82 -20.78 -35.70
C THR A 66 4.72 -19.60 -35.36
N PRO A 67 4.40 -18.76 -34.34
CA PRO A 67 5.23 -17.61 -34.00
C PRO A 67 6.65 -18.03 -33.57
N VAL A 68 7.68 -17.68 -34.36
CA VAL A 68 9.10 -17.90 -34.02
C VAL A 68 9.63 -16.71 -33.19
N GLY A 69 9.01 -16.48 -32.03
CA GLY A 69 9.32 -15.32 -31.17
C GLY A 69 8.11 -14.79 -30.42
N PRO A 70 8.31 -14.11 -29.28
CA PRO A 70 7.24 -13.90 -28.32
C PRO A 70 6.20 -12.94 -28.87
N ALA A 71 4.94 -13.28 -28.64
CA ALA A 71 3.83 -12.36 -28.68
C ALA A 71 4.22 -11.07 -27.95
N ARG A 72 3.95 -9.92 -28.58
CA ARG A 72 4.05 -8.55 -28.03
C ARG A 72 4.65 -8.51 -26.61
N SER A 73 5.94 -8.21 -26.48
CA SER A 73 6.52 -7.95 -25.16
C SER A 73 5.73 -6.81 -24.55
N VAL A 74 4.89 -7.10 -23.55
CA VAL A 74 4.39 -6.08 -22.65
C VAL A 74 5.66 -5.47 -22.06
N ILE A 75 5.98 -4.24 -22.45
CA ILE A 75 7.05 -3.51 -21.80
C ILE A 75 6.55 -3.31 -20.39
N LEU A 76 7.03 -4.14 -19.47
CA LEU A 76 6.66 -4.01 -18.08
C LEU A 76 7.28 -2.69 -17.58
N PRO A 77 6.51 -1.88 -16.84
CA PRO A 77 6.96 -0.60 -16.31
C PRO A 77 8.20 -0.77 -15.43
N ASP A 78 9.09 0.21 -15.43
CA ASP A 78 10.22 0.22 -14.51
C ASP A 78 9.76 0.70 -13.12
N LEU A 79 9.76 -0.20 -12.13
CA LEU A 79 9.45 0.14 -10.73
C LEU A 79 10.60 0.86 -9.99
N ASN A 80 11.58 1.39 -10.72
CA ASN A 80 12.73 2.15 -10.19
C ASN A 80 12.66 3.70 -10.35
N PRO A 81 11.52 4.40 -10.24
CA PRO A 81 11.55 5.86 -10.17
C PRO A 81 12.19 6.32 -8.86
N HIS A 82 12.75 7.54 -8.89
CA HIS A 82 13.28 8.22 -7.70
C HIS A 82 12.16 8.57 -6.73
N TRP A 83 11.00 9.02 -7.23
CA TRP A 83 9.83 9.29 -6.39
C TRP A 83 8.90 8.09 -6.35
N ARG A 84 8.35 7.82 -5.18
CA ARG A 84 7.32 6.80 -4.93
C ARG A 84 6.20 7.48 -4.16
N LEU A 85 4.99 7.43 -4.71
CA LEU A 85 3.76 7.83 -4.03
C LEU A 85 2.81 6.64 -4.04
N ALA A 86 2.30 6.24 -2.87
CA ALA A 86 1.25 5.25 -2.79
C ALA A 86 0.15 5.67 -1.81
N VAL A 87 -1.07 5.26 -2.13
CA VAL A 87 -2.26 5.44 -1.30
C VAL A 87 -2.88 4.07 -1.07
N LYS A 88 -3.13 3.75 0.19
CA LYS A 88 -3.54 2.43 0.68
C LYS A 88 -4.73 2.58 1.61
N ALA A 89 -5.56 1.56 1.63
CA ALA A 89 -6.61 1.42 2.63
C ALA A 89 -6.68 -0.03 3.10
N GLY A 90 -7.15 -0.24 4.32
CA GLY A 90 -7.08 -1.56 4.91
C GLY A 90 -7.80 -1.72 6.23
N ILE A 91 -7.46 -2.82 6.88
CA ILE A 91 -7.91 -3.17 8.23
C ILE A 91 -6.73 -3.12 9.19
N SER A 92 -7.02 -2.73 10.42
CA SER A 92 -6.04 -2.62 11.49
C SER A 92 -6.47 -3.44 12.69
N TYR A 93 -5.51 -4.00 13.39
CA TYR A 93 -5.69 -4.73 14.64
C TYR A 93 -4.76 -4.20 15.73
N ASP A 94 -5.33 -3.80 16.86
CA ASP A 94 -4.61 -3.42 18.07
C ASP A 94 -4.40 -4.67 18.96
N PRO A 95 -3.15 -5.12 19.19
CA PRO A 95 -2.86 -6.29 20.01
C PRO A 95 -2.85 -6.00 21.53
N THR A 96 -3.07 -4.75 21.94
CA THR A 96 -2.97 -4.35 23.34
C THR A 96 -4.07 -5.02 24.16
N LYS A 97 -3.75 -5.32 25.42
CA LYS A 97 -4.72 -5.97 26.32
C LYS A 97 -5.48 -4.89 27.07
N PRO A 98 -6.83 -4.99 27.13
CA PRO A 98 -7.60 -4.15 28.02
C PRO A 98 -7.09 -4.31 29.45
N PRO A 99 -7.13 -3.26 30.29
CA PRO A 99 -6.81 -3.39 31.70
C PRO A 99 -7.61 -4.52 32.36
N GLY A 100 -6.93 -5.44 33.04
CA GLY A 100 -7.56 -6.61 33.67
C GLY A 100 -8.52 -6.27 34.82
N SER A 101 -8.54 -5.01 35.27
CA SER A 101 -9.47 -4.48 36.28
C SER A 101 -10.83 -4.04 35.69
N LEU A 102 -11.00 -4.08 34.37
CA LEU A 102 -12.26 -3.71 33.73
C LEU A 102 -13.39 -4.69 34.08
N GLN A 103 -14.59 -4.14 34.26
CA GLN A 103 -15.82 -4.93 34.38
C GLN A 103 -16.05 -5.71 33.08
N HIS A 104 -16.65 -6.90 33.16
CA HIS A 104 -16.79 -7.79 32.00
C HIS A 104 -17.42 -7.12 30.77
N GLU A 105 -18.44 -6.28 30.98
CA GLU A 105 -19.09 -5.53 29.90
C GLU A 105 -18.09 -4.58 29.22
N LEU A 106 -17.33 -3.80 29.99
CA LEU A 106 -16.30 -2.88 29.44
C LEU A 106 -15.14 -3.63 28.77
N TYR A 107 -14.81 -4.84 29.26
CA TYR A 107 -13.81 -5.68 28.60
C TYR A 107 -14.29 -6.12 27.20
N VAL A 108 -15.53 -6.60 27.08
CA VAL A 108 -16.13 -6.98 25.79
C VAL A 108 -16.25 -5.80 24.84
N HIS A 109 -16.51 -4.61 25.40
CA HIS A 109 -16.53 -3.36 24.64
C HIS A 109 -15.17 -3.04 24.02
N ASP A 110 -14.11 -3.06 24.83
CA ASP A 110 -12.74 -2.73 24.41
C ASP A 110 -12.20 -3.74 23.38
N GLU A 111 -12.51 -5.03 23.54
CA GLU A 111 -12.12 -6.05 22.56
C GLU A 111 -12.68 -5.78 21.15
N LYS A 112 -13.87 -5.17 21.03
CA LYS A 112 -14.43 -4.82 19.72
C LYS A 112 -13.74 -3.60 19.09
N LEU A 113 -13.20 -2.69 19.91
CA LEU A 113 -12.49 -1.50 19.42
C LEU A 113 -11.14 -1.84 18.81
N LYS A 114 -10.55 -3.00 19.12
CA LYS A 114 -9.25 -3.43 18.59
C LYS A 114 -9.21 -3.58 17.07
N LEU A 115 -10.35 -3.87 16.44
CA LEU A 115 -10.45 -3.97 14.99
C LEU A 115 -11.02 -2.67 14.42
N GLY A 116 -10.30 -2.09 13.47
CA GLY A 116 -10.77 -0.90 12.76
C GLY A 116 -10.25 -0.85 11.34
N GLN A 117 -10.34 0.33 10.74
CA GLN A 117 -9.95 0.58 9.36
C GLN A 117 -8.96 1.73 9.31
N HIS A 118 -8.16 1.77 8.25
CA HIS A 118 -7.21 2.85 8.05
C HIS A 118 -7.06 3.25 6.58
N VAL A 119 -6.55 4.47 6.40
CA VAL A 119 -5.97 4.95 5.15
C VAL A 119 -4.53 5.33 5.42
N GLU A 120 -3.64 4.92 4.53
CA GLU A 120 -2.23 5.26 4.57
C GLU A 120 -1.76 5.87 3.26
N THR A 121 -0.97 6.94 3.35
CA THR A 121 -0.27 7.53 2.22
C THR A 121 1.21 7.61 2.54
N ASP A 122 2.05 7.13 1.63
CA ASP A 122 3.49 7.28 1.74
C ASP A 122 4.08 8.00 0.52
N LEU A 123 5.08 8.82 0.79
CA LEU A 123 5.90 9.49 -0.21
C LEU A 123 7.36 9.19 0.11
N SER A 124 8.05 8.50 -0.80
CA SER A 124 9.48 8.23 -0.68
C SER A 124 10.28 8.83 -1.83
N TRP A 125 11.47 9.32 -1.53
CA TRP A 125 12.51 9.71 -2.48
C TRP A 125 13.72 8.79 -2.34
N PHE A 126 14.10 8.15 -3.43
CA PHE A 126 15.21 7.21 -3.53
C PHE A 126 16.41 7.89 -4.19
N TRP A 127 17.53 8.04 -3.48
CA TRP A 127 18.78 8.56 -4.07
C TRP A 127 19.59 7.48 -4.78
N SER A 128 19.23 6.22 -4.60
CA SER A 128 19.84 5.06 -5.26
C SER A 128 18.75 4.06 -5.67
N GLU A 129 19.12 2.98 -6.37
CA GLU A 129 18.15 1.95 -6.75
C GLU A 129 17.49 1.28 -5.52
N TYR A 130 18.23 1.20 -4.40
CA TYR A 130 17.85 0.46 -3.20
C TYR A 130 17.45 1.34 -2.02
N PHE A 131 18.07 2.50 -1.83
CA PHE A 131 17.91 3.31 -0.63
C PHE A 131 17.22 4.65 -0.92
N GLY A 132 16.35 5.01 0.01
CA GLY A 132 15.57 6.23 0.01
C GLY A 132 15.24 6.71 1.42
N VAL A 133 14.57 7.85 1.47
CA VAL A 133 13.91 8.39 2.65
C VAL A 133 12.46 8.61 2.28
N GLY A 134 11.56 8.60 3.25
CA GLY A 134 10.18 8.93 2.98
C GLY A 134 9.44 9.41 4.20
N ILE A 135 8.21 9.82 3.94
CA ILE A 135 7.22 10.24 4.92
C ILE A 135 5.99 9.36 4.78
N VAL A 136 5.34 9.10 5.90
CA VAL A 136 4.12 8.31 6.01
C VAL A 136 3.08 9.08 6.79
N PHE A 137 1.86 9.04 6.28
CA PHE A 137 0.66 9.46 6.98
C PHE A 137 -0.28 8.28 7.07
N ASN A 138 -0.68 7.90 8.28
CA ASN A 138 -1.61 6.80 8.54
C ASN A 138 -2.74 7.33 9.44
N ARG A 139 -3.98 7.24 8.97
CA ARG A 139 -5.18 7.58 9.75
C ARG A 139 -5.97 6.30 9.98
N PHE A 140 -6.18 5.97 11.24
CA PHE A 140 -6.98 4.84 11.69
C PHE A 140 -8.22 5.33 12.40
N TRP A 141 -9.33 4.59 12.24
CA TRP A 141 -10.56 4.83 12.97
C TRP A 141 -11.24 3.50 13.37
N THR A 142 -11.84 3.50 14.55
CA THR A 142 -12.65 2.40 15.09
C THR A 142 -13.77 2.96 15.96
N ARG A 143 -14.89 2.26 16.00
CA ARG A 143 -16.10 2.70 16.72
C ARG A 143 -16.79 1.50 17.33
N ASN A 144 -17.24 1.65 18.56
CA ASN A 144 -18.10 0.68 19.20
C ASN A 144 -19.05 1.38 20.17
N SER A 145 -20.26 0.83 20.32
CA SER A 145 -21.25 1.33 21.26
C SER A 145 -22.06 0.18 21.84
N MET A 146 -22.38 0.28 23.12
CA MET A 146 -23.22 -0.66 23.84
C MET A 146 -24.18 0.09 24.76
N ASP A 147 -25.44 -0.29 24.71
CA ASP A 147 -26.47 0.23 25.60
C ASP A 147 -26.68 -0.68 26.81
N ASN A 148 -27.33 -0.14 27.84
CA ASN A 148 -27.67 -0.84 29.07
C ASN A 148 -26.45 -1.41 29.83
N VAL A 149 -25.32 -0.70 29.78
CA VAL A 149 -24.11 -1.07 30.53
C VAL A 149 -24.26 -0.63 31.98
N HIS A 150 -23.96 -1.53 32.92
CA HIS A 150 -24.02 -1.27 34.35
C HIS A 150 -22.65 -0.86 34.88
N VAL A 151 -22.44 0.44 35.08
CA VAL A 151 -21.19 0.98 35.61
C VAL A 151 -21.27 1.08 37.13
N ARG A 152 -20.47 0.27 37.83
CA ARG A 152 -20.25 0.41 39.27
C ARG A 152 -19.16 1.44 39.56
N TRP A 153 -19.52 2.51 40.25
CA TRP A 153 -18.61 3.57 40.68
C TRP A 153 -17.86 3.20 41.97
N PRO A 154 -16.72 3.86 42.29
CA PRO A 154 -15.95 3.60 43.51
C PRO A 154 -16.74 3.81 44.81
N ASN A 155 -17.77 4.66 44.79
CA ASN A 155 -18.67 4.89 45.93
C ASN A 155 -19.73 3.77 46.12
N GLY A 156 -19.69 2.73 45.29
CA GLY A 156 -20.63 1.60 45.32
C GLY A 156 -21.95 1.82 44.58
N SER A 157 -22.21 3.03 44.08
CA SER A 157 -23.40 3.30 43.25
C SER A 157 -23.28 2.60 41.89
N VAL A 158 -24.42 2.16 41.36
CA VAL A 158 -24.52 1.56 40.02
C VAL A 158 -25.37 2.47 39.18
N GLN A 159 -24.86 2.83 38.01
CA GLN A 159 -25.59 3.60 37.03
C GLN A 159 -25.68 2.80 35.73
N THR A 160 -26.83 2.89 35.07
CA THR A 160 -27.05 2.22 33.79
C THR A 160 -27.08 3.28 32.70
N GLY A 161 -26.40 3.02 31.59
CA GLY A 161 -26.36 3.95 30.47
C GLY A 161 -25.71 3.35 29.24
N THR A 162 -25.32 4.24 28.33
CA THR A 162 -24.61 3.89 27.11
C THR A 162 -23.11 4.05 27.33
N VAL A 163 -22.34 3.10 26.80
CA VAL A 163 -20.89 3.23 26.60
C VAL A 163 -20.63 3.30 25.10
N SER A 164 -19.88 4.29 24.65
CA SER A 164 -19.53 4.46 23.24
C SER A 164 -18.15 5.06 23.13
N ASP A 165 -17.40 4.65 22.10
CA ASP A 165 -16.13 5.26 21.75
C ASP A 165 -16.06 5.42 20.22
N ASP A 166 -15.53 6.56 19.79
CA ASP A 166 -15.21 6.89 18.41
C ASP A 166 -13.76 7.33 18.35
N ILE A 167 -12.89 6.34 18.17
CA ILE A 167 -11.45 6.50 18.27
C ILE A 167 -10.90 6.79 16.88
N THR A 168 -10.17 7.89 16.76
CA THR A 168 -9.35 8.23 15.61
C THR A 168 -7.90 8.43 16.05
N THR A 169 -6.98 7.81 15.31
CA THR A 169 -5.55 8.00 15.53
C THR A 169 -4.88 8.38 14.22
N ASP A 170 -4.23 9.54 14.22
CA ASP A 170 -3.40 10.02 13.13
C ASP A 170 -1.92 9.79 13.46
N TYR A 171 -1.17 9.23 12.53
CA TYR A 171 0.28 9.11 12.59
C TYR A 171 0.91 9.85 11.42
N ALA A 172 1.95 10.63 11.70
CA ALA A 172 2.80 11.25 10.69
C ALA A 172 4.27 10.98 11.04
N GLY A 173 5.00 10.31 10.15
CA GLY A 173 6.37 9.89 10.39
C GLY A 173 7.30 10.10 9.21
N LEU A 174 8.60 10.08 9.51
CA LEU A 174 9.68 10.08 8.53
C LEU A 174 10.56 8.86 8.76
N GLY A 175 11.10 8.29 7.68
CA GLY A 175 11.81 7.02 7.77
C GLY A 175 12.79 6.79 6.63
N LEU A 176 13.64 5.78 6.84
CA LEU A 176 14.53 5.24 5.82
C LEU A 176 13.78 4.18 5.03
N SER A 177 13.84 4.31 3.71
CA SER A 177 13.16 3.45 2.75
C SER A 177 14.17 2.53 2.06
N ILE A 178 13.84 1.24 1.96
CA ILE A 178 14.61 0.24 1.24
C ILE A 178 13.70 -0.38 0.18
N ARG A 179 14.22 -0.56 -1.04
CA ARG A 179 13.52 -1.22 -2.14
C ARG A 179 14.39 -2.29 -2.75
N THR A 180 13.79 -3.43 -3.08
CA THR A 180 14.41 -4.45 -3.93
C THR A 180 13.57 -4.65 -5.17
N LEU A 181 14.21 -4.89 -6.30
CA LEU A 181 13.58 -5.07 -7.60
C LEU A 181 13.81 -6.51 -8.07
N ASP A 182 12.82 -7.12 -8.71
CA ASP A 182 13.05 -8.36 -9.45
C ASP A 182 13.89 -8.11 -10.73
N LEU A 183 14.37 -9.19 -11.36
CA LEU A 183 15.20 -9.11 -12.56
C LEU A 183 14.52 -8.36 -13.72
N LYS A 184 13.18 -8.37 -13.78
CA LYS A 184 12.40 -7.69 -14.82
C LYS A 184 11.91 -6.30 -14.38
N ARG A 185 12.19 -5.89 -13.13
CA ARG A 185 11.70 -4.66 -12.49
C ARG A 185 10.18 -4.48 -12.54
N SER A 186 9.46 -5.58 -12.66
CA SER A 186 8.00 -5.67 -12.73
C SER A 186 7.33 -5.87 -11.38
N SER A 187 8.13 -6.21 -10.36
CA SER A 187 7.71 -6.30 -8.97
C SER A 187 8.78 -5.73 -8.06
N SER A 188 8.38 -5.12 -6.96
CA SER A 188 9.33 -4.60 -5.98
C SER A 188 8.91 -4.88 -4.55
N SER A 189 9.85 -5.31 -3.71
CA SER A 189 9.62 -5.31 -2.26
C SER A 189 10.02 -3.94 -1.72
N TYR A 190 9.23 -3.41 -0.81
CA TYR A 190 9.39 -2.11 -0.20
C TYR A 190 9.42 -2.26 1.32
N TYR A 191 10.37 -1.58 1.97
CA TYR A 191 10.47 -1.57 3.41
C TYR A 191 10.69 -0.13 3.86
N GLN A 192 10.08 0.24 4.98
CA GLN A 192 10.35 1.52 5.61
C GLN A 192 10.38 1.38 7.11
N PHE A 193 11.34 2.01 7.76
CA PHE A 193 11.38 2.13 9.20
C PHE A 193 11.64 3.59 9.58
N GLY A 194 10.97 4.05 10.63
CA GLY A 194 11.10 5.44 11.00
C GLY A 194 10.38 5.81 12.27
N PHE A 195 10.36 7.11 12.53
CA PHE A 195 9.76 7.69 13.73
C PHE A 195 8.87 8.87 13.36
N GLY A 196 7.95 9.20 14.24
CA GLY A 196 6.91 10.18 13.98
C GLY A 196 6.10 10.55 15.20
N GLN A 197 5.01 11.27 14.96
CA GLN A 197 4.05 11.68 15.98
C GLN A 197 2.69 11.06 15.74
N PHE A 198 2.07 10.65 16.83
CA PHE A 198 0.68 10.26 16.93
C PHE A 198 -0.16 11.41 17.47
N ARG A 199 -1.38 11.54 16.94
CA ARG A 199 -2.47 12.30 17.55
C ARG A 199 -3.62 11.33 17.78
N TYR A 200 -4.01 11.20 19.03
CA TYR A 200 -5.14 10.39 19.46
C TYR A 200 -6.32 11.30 19.75
N ARG A 201 -7.50 10.86 19.32
CA ARG A 201 -8.79 11.46 19.67
C ARG A 201 -9.79 10.34 19.88
N ASP A 202 -10.58 10.48 20.94
CA ASP A 202 -11.69 9.61 21.23
C ASP A 202 -12.87 10.45 21.69
N ASP A 203 -13.96 10.41 20.94
CA ASP A 203 -15.23 11.01 21.32
C ASP A 203 -16.07 9.93 22.02
N ALA A 204 -15.98 9.92 23.35
CA ALA A 204 -16.47 8.84 24.19
C ALA A 204 -17.76 9.23 24.94
N ILE A 205 -18.55 8.22 25.27
CA ILE A 205 -19.71 8.32 26.15
C ILE A 205 -19.51 7.28 27.23
N LEU A 206 -19.43 7.73 28.48
CA LEU A 206 -19.56 6.87 29.66
C LEU A 206 -20.67 7.50 30.47
N ILE A 207 -21.92 7.22 30.09
CA ILE A 207 -23.14 7.85 30.61
C ILE A 207 -23.26 9.33 30.18
N ASN A 208 -22.22 10.13 30.40
CA ASN A 208 -22.08 11.49 29.89
C ASN A 208 -21.01 11.54 28.78
N PRO A 209 -21.15 12.41 27.78
CA PRO A 209 -20.17 12.57 26.72
C PRO A 209 -18.90 13.28 27.21
N PHE A 210 -17.74 12.84 26.71
CA PHE A 210 -16.46 13.50 26.92
C PHE A 210 -15.52 13.18 25.75
N THR A 211 -14.53 14.04 25.53
CA THR A 211 -13.50 13.84 24.51
C THR A 211 -12.15 13.62 25.17
N VAL A 212 -11.45 12.57 24.78
CA VAL A 212 -10.06 12.31 25.17
C VAL A 212 -9.14 12.61 24.00
N THR A 213 -8.10 13.40 24.24
CA THR A 213 -7.08 13.70 23.22
C THR A 213 -5.68 13.49 23.78
N GLY A 214 -4.76 13.10 22.90
CA GLY A 214 -3.38 12.85 23.30
C GLY A 214 -2.42 13.03 22.13
N ILE A 215 -1.17 13.35 22.44
CA ILE A 215 -0.08 13.41 21.46
C ILE A 215 1.09 12.62 22.03
N THR A 216 1.72 11.81 21.20
CA THR A 216 2.95 11.10 21.58
C THR A 216 3.83 10.87 20.37
N SER A 217 5.10 10.57 20.61
CA SER A 217 6.00 10.11 19.57
C SER A 217 5.98 8.59 19.49
N GLY A 218 6.32 8.06 18.33
CA GLY A 218 6.54 6.63 18.18
C GLY A 218 7.12 6.29 16.81
N PHE A 219 7.00 5.03 16.43
CA PHE A 219 7.73 4.47 15.31
C PHE A 219 6.80 3.73 14.36
N HIS A 220 7.29 3.49 13.15
CA HIS A 220 6.64 2.64 12.18
C HIS A 220 7.64 1.65 11.57
N LEU A 221 7.11 0.50 11.18
CA LEU A 221 7.74 -0.49 10.32
C LEU A 221 6.77 -0.85 9.21
N ILE A 222 7.22 -0.80 7.97
CA ILE A 222 6.40 -1.06 6.79
C ILE A 222 7.09 -2.12 5.95
N THR A 223 6.31 -3.09 5.48
CA THR A 223 6.72 -4.09 4.49
C THR A 223 5.64 -4.19 3.42
N GLY A 224 5.98 -3.79 2.20
CA GLY A 224 5.10 -3.78 1.04
C GLY A 224 5.65 -4.62 -0.11
N TYR A 225 4.75 -5.08 -0.97
CA TYR A 225 5.10 -5.71 -2.23
C TYR A 225 4.25 -5.13 -3.36
N ASP A 226 4.94 -4.57 -4.35
CA ASP A 226 4.34 -3.90 -5.50
C ASP A 226 4.31 -4.84 -6.72
N PHE A 227 3.18 -4.88 -7.41
CA PHE A 227 2.99 -5.55 -8.70
C PHE A 227 2.69 -4.50 -9.77
N ALA A 228 3.59 -4.33 -10.74
CA ALA A 228 3.37 -3.41 -11.85
C ALA A 228 2.19 -3.89 -12.72
N MET A 229 1.17 -3.04 -12.89
CA MET A 229 -0.01 -3.35 -13.70
C MET A 229 0.02 -2.62 -15.04
N SER A 230 0.46 -1.36 -15.05
CA SER A 230 0.57 -0.52 -16.24
C SER A 230 1.73 0.45 -16.10
N SER A 231 2.06 1.19 -17.17
CA SER A 231 3.11 2.21 -17.17
C SER A 231 2.95 3.32 -16.13
N ASP A 232 1.78 3.40 -15.51
CA ASP A 232 1.37 4.53 -14.67
C ASP A 232 0.99 4.08 -13.24
N TYR A 233 0.64 2.79 -13.05
CA TYR A 233 0.19 2.28 -11.75
C TYR A 233 0.72 0.88 -11.42
N ALA A 234 0.95 0.65 -10.13
CA ALA A 234 1.19 -0.66 -9.53
C ALA A 234 0.18 -0.91 -8.39
N ILE A 235 -0.15 -2.17 -8.14
CA ILE A 235 -0.91 -2.58 -6.96
C ILE A 235 0.08 -2.93 -5.86
N GLU A 236 -0.17 -2.45 -4.65
CA GLU A 236 0.62 -2.74 -3.46
C GLU A 236 -0.19 -3.60 -2.48
N VAL A 237 0.44 -4.64 -1.96
CA VAL A 237 -0.01 -5.35 -0.76
C VAL A 237 0.97 -4.99 0.37
N GLN A 238 0.45 -4.50 1.50
CA GLN A 238 1.29 -4.01 2.58
C GLN A 238 0.87 -4.55 3.95
N PHE A 239 1.88 -4.88 4.74
CA PHE A 239 1.80 -5.00 6.19
C PHE A 239 2.56 -3.85 6.84
N SER A 240 1.92 -3.12 7.75
CA SER A 240 2.55 -2.07 8.55
C SER A 240 2.33 -2.29 10.04
N GLU A 241 3.30 -1.87 10.84
CA GLU A 241 3.23 -1.83 12.29
C GLU A 241 3.55 -0.41 12.72
N VAL A 242 2.69 0.15 13.57
CA VAL A 242 2.92 1.45 14.20
C VAL A 242 2.89 1.24 15.71
N PHE A 243 3.81 1.86 16.45
CA PHE A 243 3.89 1.71 17.90
C PHE A 243 4.22 3.02 18.60
N GLY A 244 3.43 3.34 19.62
CA GLY A 244 3.55 4.55 20.42
C GLY A 244 2.91 4.36 21.80
N THR A 245 3.22 5.25 22.73
CA THR A 245 2.67 5.19 24.09
C THR A 245 2.27 6.58 24.56
N LEU A 246 0.99 6.78 24.82
CA LEU A 246 0.46 7.96 25.49
C LEU A 246 0.73 7.85 27.00
N LYS A 247 1.33 8.91 27.54
CA LYS A 247 1.59 9.07 28.97
C LYS A 247 0.78 10.21 29.58
N GLU A 248 0.21 11.04 28.73
CA GLU A 248 -0.57 12.22 29.10
C GLU A 248 -1.73 12.35 28.12
N VAL A 249 -2.92 12.62 28.66
CA VAL A 249 -4.13 12.83 27.89
C VAL A 249 -4.87 14.05 28.43
N LYS A 250 -5.59 14.73 27.55
CA LYS A 250 -6.50 15.81 27.88
C LYS A 250 -7.92 15.29 27.76
N ILE A 251 -8.66 15.37 28.86
CA ILE A 251 -10.08 15.02 28.95
C ILE A 251 -10.87 16.32 28.94
N ALA A 252 -11.84 16.43 28.03
CA ALA A 252 -12.76 17.56 27.94
C ALA A 252 -14.19 17.06 28.11
N ALA A 253 -14.91 17.64 29.07
CA ALA A 253 -16.32 17.34 29.34
C ALA A 253 -17.06 18.66 29.59
N ASP A 254 -18.14 18.89 28.84
CA ASP A 254 -18.94 20.12 28.85
C ASP A 254 -18.09 21.40 28.75
N LEU A 255 -18.00 22.17 29.85
CA LEU A 255 -17.25 23.44 29.96
C LEU A 255 -15.89 23.27 30.64
N SER A 256 -15.49 22.05 30.96
CA SER A 256 -14.27 21.74 31.70
C SER A 256 -13.27 20.96 30.84
N SER A 257 -11.98 21.22 31.08
CA SER A 257 -10.94 20.37 30.53
C SER A 257 -9.79 20.22 31.51
N GLN A 258 -9.33 18.98 31.64
CA GLN A 258 -8.24 18.61 32.53
C GLN A 258 -7.20 17.79 31.78
N THR A 259 -5.93 18.03 32.08
CA THR A 259 -4.82 17.20 31.65
C THR A 259 -4.54 16.17 32.73
N VAL A 260 -4.51 14.90 32.34
CA VAL A 260 -4.24 13.76 33.21
C VAL A 260 -2.92 13.13 32.79
N ILE A 261 -1.98 13.07 33.74
CA ILE A 261 -0.74 12.30 33.59
C ILE A 261 -1.05 10.87 34.01
N LEU A 262 -0.87 9.93 33.09
CA LEU A 262 -1.18 8.51 33.30
C LEU A 262 -0.08 7.86 34.14
N SER A 263 -0.48 7.03 35.10
CA SER A 263 0.49 6.16 35.79
C SER A 263 0.99 5.06 34.84
N LYS A 264 2.13 4.41 35.17
CA LYS A 264 2.70 3.36 34.29
C LYS A 264 1.73 2.21 34.00
N SER A 265 0.83 1.90 34.92
CA SER A 265 -0.22 0.88 34.75
C SER A 265 -1.37 1.33 33.85
N GLU A 266 -1.47 2.63 33.58
CA GLU A 266 -2.54 3.28 32.81
C GLU A 266 -2.02 3.84 31.49
N TYR A 267 -0.75 3.60 31.14
CA TYR A 267 -0.21 3.99 29.85
C TYR A 267 -1.07 3.41 28.74
N HIS A 268 -1.46 4.29 27.82
CA HIS A 268 -2.29 3.90 26.70
C HIS A 268 -1.38 3.65 25.49
N TYR A 269 -1.40 2.42 24.99
CA TYR A 269 -0.55 1.96 23.91
C TYR A 269 -1.28 2.18 22.59
N LEU A 270 -0.59 2.74 21.59
CA LEU A 270 -1.12 2.99 20.25
C LEU A 270 -0.54 1.98 19.24
N THR A 271 -0.23 0.77 19.70
CA THR A 271 0.37 -0.26 18.87
C THR A 271 -0.67 -0.84 17.95
N ARG A 272 -0.39 -0.93 16.64
CA ARG A 272 -1.30 -1.56 15.67
C ARG A 272 -0.56 -2.30 14.58
N PHE A 273 -1.20 -3.36 14.12
CA PHE A 273 -0.85 -4.09 12.90
C PHE A 273 -1.88 -3.78 11.81
N ASP A 274 -1.39 -3.31 10.68
CA ASP A 274 -2.19 -2.80 9.57
C ASP A 274 -1.96 -3.70 8.36
N PHE A 275 -3.05 -4.22 7.78
CA PHE A 275 -3.02 -4.93 6.51
C PHE A 275 -3.73 -4.11 5.45
N SER A 276 -3.05 -3.81 4.34
CA SER A 276 -3.52 -2.84 3.36
C SER A 276 -3.38 -3.33 1.92
N LEU A 277 -4.30 -2.86 1.08
CA LEU A 277 -4.18 -2.89 -0.37
C LEU A 277 -4.16 -1.44 -0.88
N GLY A 278 -3.32 -1.16 -1.87
CA GLY A 278 -3.17 0.18 -2.39
C GLY A 278 -2.75 0.27 -3.83
N ILE A 279 -2.70 1.51 -4.29
CA ILE A 279 -2.21 1.89 -5.61
C ILE A 279 -0.97 2.74 -5.43
N ARG A 280 0.07 2.38 -6.16
CA ARG A 280 1.30 3.15 -6.31
C ARG A 280 1.31 3.82 -7.68
N PHE A 281 1.61 5.12 -7.70
CA PHE A 281 1.75 5.92 -8.92
C PHE A 281 3.20 5.87 -9.42
N LEU A 282 3.38 5.63 -10.72
CA LEU A 282 4.71 5.48 -11.35
C LEU A 282 5.16 6.73 -12.13
N LYS A 283 4.28 7.71 -12.30
CA LYS A 283 4.54 9.00 -12.98
C LYS A 283 3.90 10.15 -12.23
#